data_AF-A0A7Y0S9P6-F1
#
_entry.id   AF-A0A7Y0S9P6-F1
#
_cell.length_a   1.000
_cell.length_b   1.000
_cell.length_c   1.000
_cell.angle_alpha   90.00
_cell.angle_beta   90.00
_cell.angle_gamma   90.00
#
_symmetry.space_group_name_H-M   'P 1'
#
loop_
_entity.id
_entity.type
_entity.pdbx_description
1 polymer ?
#
loop_
_entity_poly.entity_id
_entity_poly.type
_entity_poly.pdbx_seq_one_letter_code
_entity_poly.pdbx_strand_id
1 'polypeptide(L)'
;QTLARVDLAYDDYDGIFDCEYAYKAWRDDCFRTAERGRGPVLHEDMTIASIGKDGKPIYTKEQYSIGSRTSRIYWRIYNKALEQKLANTGLVWYRSEVELKKWNVDVLLNPAGAYAALNDFAASISTAKKFNTKPVPTKRAALDLLASAHWMRRQYGKILNSLIEFHEGDIETVVGSLVRDGTKFTFPDTYGKLVTHILET
;
A
#
# COMPACT_ATOMS: atom_id res chain seq x y z
N GLN A 1 6.58 16.98 -2.73
CA GLN A 1 5.94 17.48 -1.48
C GLN A 1 4.88 16.48 -1.05
N THR A 2 4.61 16.33 0.24
CA THR A 2 3.73 15.27 0.76
C THR A 2 2.57 15.87 1.52
N LEU A 3 1.34 15.48 1.18
CA LEU A 3 0.12 15.82 1.91
C LEU A 3 0.01 14.95 3.16
N ALA A 4 -0.41 15.55 4.29
CA ALA A 4 -0.67 14.79 5.51
C ALA A 4 -1.76 13.73 5.29
N ARG A 5 -2.82 14.10 4.57
CA ARG A 5 -3.94 13.25 4.16
C ARG A 5 -4.64 13.84 2.94
N VAL A 6 -5.18 12.98 2.09
CA VAL A 6 -6.15 13.31 1.03
C VAL A 6 -7.15 12.17 0.93
N ASP A 7 -8.42 12.49 0.72
CA ASP A 7 -9.47 11.50 0.55
C ASP A 7 -10.00 11.61 -0.90
N LEU A 8 -10.06 10.49 -1.59
CA LEU A 8 -10.65 10.39 -2.92
C LEU A 8 -11.96 9.62 -2.82
N ALA A 9 -12.99 10.03 -3.57
CA ALA A 9 -14.29 9.39 -3.54
C ALA A 9 -14.83 9.17 -4.96
N TYR A 10 -15.55 8.06 -5.13
CA TYR A 10 -16.41 7.78 -6.27
C TYR A 10 -17.84 7.58 -5.77
N ASP A 11 -18.79 8.27 -6.41
CA ASP A 11 -20.21 8.17 -6.13
C ASP A 11 -20.88 7.32 -7.20
N ASP A 12 -21.51 6.24 -6.76
CA ASP A 12 -22.27 5.30 -7.58
C ASP A 12 -23.76 5.52 -7.35
N TYR A 13 -24.44 6.03 -8.37
CA TYR A 13 -25.88 6.26 -8.36
C TYR A 13 -26.67 5.13 -9.05
N ASP A 14 -25.97 4.15 -9.63
CA ASP A 14 -26.57 3.02 -10.36
C ASP A 14 -26.60 1.74 -9.50
N GLY A 15 -25.83 1.68 -8.41
CA GLY A 15 -25.78 0.55 -7.48
C GLY A 15 -24.94 -0.63 -8.01
N ILE A 16 -24.00 -0.35 -8.91
CA ILE A 16 -23.09 -1.35 -9.52
C ILE A 16 -21.91 -1.65 -8.58
N PHE A 17 -21.44 -0.65 -7.85
CA PHE A 17 -20.25 -0.66 -7.00
C PHE A 17 -20.64 -0.50 -5.53
N ASP A 18 -21.62 -1.28 -5.10
CA ASP A 18 -22.14 -1.32 -3.75
C ASP A 18 -21.22 -2.07 -2.75
N CYS A 19 -21.69 -2.24 -1.52
CA CYS A 19 -20.96 -2.99 -0.49
C CYS A 19 -20.72 -4.46 -0.89
N GLU A 20 -21.69 -5.11 -1.52
CA GLU A 20 -21.56 -6.51 -1.94
C GLU A 20 -20.48 -6.67 -3.03
N TYR A 21 -20.42 -5.72 -3.98
CA TYR A 21 -19.35 -5.66 -4.96
C TYR A 21 -17.98 -5.52 -4.30
N ALA A 22 -17.85 -4.62 -3.31
CA ALA A 22 -16.61 -4.45 -2.56
C ALA A 22 -16.21 -5.70 -1.77
N TYR A 23 -17.17 -6.43 -1.19
CA TYR A 23 -16.91 -7.70 -0.50
C TYR A 23 -16.34 -8.76 -1.46
N LYS A 24 -16.94 -8.91 -2.65
CA LYS A 24 -16.46 -9.83 -3.68
C LYS A 24 -15.04 -9.46 -4.13
N ALA A 25 -14.82 -8.19 -4.46
CA ALA A 25 -13.50 -7.70 -4.85
C ALA A 25 -12.44 -7.88 -3.75
N TRP A 26 -12.81 -7.76 -2.47
CA TRP A 26 -11.91 -8.06 -1.36
C TRP A 26 -11.56 -9.55 -1.28
N ARG A 27 -12.56 -10.43 -1.44
CA ARG A 27 -12.36 -11.88 -1.49
C ARG A 27 -11.42 -12.30 -2.63
N ASP A 28 -11.50 -11.60 -3.76
CA ASP A 28 -10.65 -11.80 -4.93
C ASP A 28 -9.29 -11.07 -4.84
N ASP A 29 -8.93 -10.55 -3.66
CA ASP A 29 -7.67 -9.87 -3.38
C ASP A 29 -7.44 -8.58 -4.19
N CYS A 30 -8.49 -8.02 -4.79
CA CYS A 30 -8.41 -6.81 -5.64
C CYS A 30 -8.05 -5.54 -4.87
N PHE A 31 -8.06 -5.55 -3.53
CA PHE A 31 -7.61 -4.43 -2.70
C PHE A 31 -6.11 -4.46 -2.38
N ARG A 32 -5.39 -5.50 -2.80
CA ARG A 32 -3.95 -5.63 -2.59
C ARG A 32 -3.19 -4.52 -3.31
N THR A 33 -2.11 -4.05 -2.66
CA THR A 33 -1.28 -2.94 -3.18
C THR A 33 0.19 -3.31 -3.40
N ALA A 34 0.56 -4.53 -3.00
CA ALA A 34 1.90 -5.09 -3.16
C ALA A 34 1.80 -6.57 -3.51
N GLU A 35 2.72 -7.07 -4.34
CA GLU A 35 2.75 -8.47 -4.79
C GLU A 35 2.92 -9.48 -3.63
N ARG A 36 3.58 -9.05 -2.55
CA ARG A 36 3.90 -9.89 -1.39
C ARG A 36 3.30 -9.33 -0.10
N GLY A 37 3.11 -10.21 0.88
CA GLY A 37 2.59 -9.87 2.21
C GLY A 37 1.08 -10.10 2.34
N ARG A 38 0.55 -9.86 3.54
CA ARG A 38 -0.88 -10.04 3.82
C ARG A 38 -1.70 -8.94 3.14
N GLY A 39 -2.80 -9.32 2.49
CA GLY A 39 -3.80 -8.37 1.98
C GLY A 39 -4.44 -7.56 3.11
N PRO A 40 -5.09 -6.43 2.78
CA PRO A 40 -5.78 -5.63 3.78
C PRO A 40 -6.95 -6.40 4.40
N VAL A 41 -7.24 -6.15 5.68
CA VAL A 41 -8.34 -6.77 6.41
C VAL A 41 -9.65 -6.04 6.09
N LEU A 42 -10.74 -6.79 5.88
CA LEU A 42 -12.09 -6.23 5.78
C LEU A 42 -12.74 -6.16 7.16
N HIS A 43 -13.43 -5.05 7.41
CA HIS A 43 -14.19 -4.76 8.61
C HIS A 43 -15.63 -4.44 8.23
N GLU A 44 -16.56 -5.19 8.81
CA GLU A 44 -18.00 -5.00 8.61
C GLU A 44 -18.52 -3.99 9.63
N ASP A 45 -19.19 -2.95 9.16
CA ASP A 45 -19.76 -1.90 10.01
C ASP A 45 -21.19 -1.63 9.57
N MET A 46 -22.05 -2.61 9.88
CA MET A 46 -23.45 -2.64 9.48
C MET A 46 -24.37 -2.60 10.71
N THR A 47 -25.56 -2.04 10.55
CA THR A 47 -26.63 -2.07 11.55
C THR A 47 -27.94 -2.38 10.84
N ILE A 48 -28.60 -3.47 11.26
CA ILE A 48 -29.85 -3.96 10.68
C ILE A 48 -31.01 -3.44 11.52
N ALA A 49 -31.93 -2.71 10.89
CA ALA A 49 -33.14 -2.21 11.51
C ALA A 49 -34.19 -3.32 11.68
N SER A 50 -34.35 -4.11 10.62
CA SER A 50 -35.33 -5.19 10.52
C SER A 50 -34.99 -6.09 9.33
N ILE A 51 -35.71 -7.20 9.21
CA ILE A 51 -35.67 -8.05 8.03
C ILE A 51 -36.90 -7.72 7.16
N GLY A 52 -36.65 -7.44 5.89
CA GLY A 52 -37.67 -7.18 4.89
C GLY A 52 -38.52 -8.41 4.59
N LYS A 53 -39.66 -8.21 3.93
CA LYS A 53 -40.58 -9.30 3.54
C LYS A 53 -39.94 -10.30 2.57
N ASP A 54 -38.89 -9.88 1.88
CA ASP A 54 -38.07 -10.66 0.96
C ASP A 54 -36.93 -11.43 1.67
N GLY A 55 -36.86 -11.35 3.00
CA GLY A 55 -35.80 -11.98 3.80
C GLY A 55 -34.49 -11.21 3.79
N LYS A 56 -34.41 -10.04 3.14
CA LYS A 56 -33.19 -9.23 3.09
C LYS A 56 -33.12 -8.27 4.29
N PRO A 57 -31.93 -8.02 4.84
CA PRO A 57 -31.75 -7.03 5.89
C PRO A 57 -32.07 -5.62 5.38
N ILE A 58 -32.82 -4.87 6.17
CA ILE A 58 -33.02 -3.42 5.99
C ILE A 58 -32.02 -2.73 6.91
N TYR A 59 -31.08 -2.00 6.35
CA TYR A 59 -30.00 -1.38 7.10
C TYR A 59 -30.37 0.02 7.61
N THR A 60 -29.92 0.37 8.81
CA THR A 60 -29.75 1.77 9.27
C THR A 60 -28.32 2.26 9.09
N LYS A 61 -27.38 1.34 8.89
CA LYS A 61 -26.00 1.60 8.50
C LYS A 61 -25.50 0.43 7.66
N GLU A 62 -24.85 0.74 6.54
CA GLU A 62 -24.32 -0.26 5.62
C GLU A 62 -22.93 0.22 5.15
N GLN A 63 -21.87 -0.42 5.65
CA GLN A 63 -20.49 -0.07 5.31
C GLN A 63 -19.55 -1.28 5.42
N TYR A 64 -18.64 -1.40 4.44
CA TYR A 64 -17.40 -2.14 4.58
C TYR A 64 -16.20 -1.19 4.64
N SER A 65 -15.27 -1.49 5.54
CA SER A 65 -13.99 -0.80 5.61
C SER A 65 -12.85 -1.76 5.32
N ILE A 66 -11.89 -1.37 4.49
CA ILE A 66 -10.79 -2.26 4.09
C ILE A 66 -9.45 -1.60 4.43
N GLY A 67 -8.64 -2.30 5.21
CA GLY A 67 -7.43 -1.78 5.84
C GLY A 67 -7.73 -1.17 7.22
N SER A 68 -6.76 -0.43 7.76
CA SER A 68 -6.84 0.19 9.08
C SER A 68 -6.87 1.71 8.98
N ARG A 69 -7.55 2.39 9.91
CA ARG A 69 -7.46 3.85 10.03
C ARG A 69 -6.05 4.35 10.31
N THR A 70 -5.11 3.50 10.71
CA THR A 70 -3.69 3.88 10.86
C THR A 70 -2.85 3.58 9.63
N SER A 71 -3.36 2.77 8.68
CA SER A 71 -2.63 2.45 7.45
C SER A 71 -2.61 3.64 6.49
N ARG A 72 -1.66 3.57 5.53
CA ARG A 72 -1.48 4.61 4.53
C ARG A 72 -2.67 4.73 3.58
N ILE A 73 -3.33 3.61 3.31
CA ILE A 73 -4.50 3.50 2.44
C ILE A 73 -5.59 2.86 3.30
N TYR A 74 -6.75 3.49 3.39
CA TYR A 74 -7.90 3.01 4.14
C TYR A 74 -9.17 3.27 3.35
N TRP A 75 -9.92 2.22 3.06
CA TRP A 75 -11.13 2.28 2.24
C TRP A 75 -12.37 2.26 3.11
N ARG A 76 -13.41 2.98 2.66
CA ARG A 76 -14.79 2.89 3.13
C ARG A 76 -15.71 2.81 1.93
N ILE A 77 -16.47 1.73 1.84
CA ILE A 77 -17.53 1.55 0.85
C ILE A 77 -18.82 1.51 1.63
N TYR A 78 -19.74 2.42 1.35
CA TYR A 78 -20.94 2.59 2.17
C TYR A 78 -22.13 3.14 1.40
N ASN A 79 -23.32 2.87 1.94
CA ASN A 79 -24.56 3.44 1.45
C ASN A 79 -24.67 4.91 1.87
N LYS A 80 -24.36 5.81 0.94
CA LYS A 80 -24.30 7.25 1.17
C LYS A 80 -25.69 7.86 1.29
N ALA A 81 -26.68 7.36 0.54
CA ALA A 81 -28.07 7.77 0.72
C ALA A 81 -28.55 7.46 2.14
N LEU A 82 -28.24 6.28 2.67
CA LEU A 82 -28.60 5.89 4.02
C LEU A 82 -27.90 6.77 5.08
N GLU A 83 -26.59 6.99 4.92
CA GLU A 83 -25.81 7.84 5.82
C GLU A 83 -26.31 9.30 5.86
N GLN A 84 -26.76 9.83 4.72
CA GLN A 84 -27.36 11.17 4.60
C GLN A 84 -28.86 11.22 4.96
N LYS A 85 -29.46 10.10 5.40
CA LYS A 85 -30.90 9.99 5.72
C LYS A 85 -31.81 10.29 4.52
N LEU A 86 -31.36 9.93 3.32
CA LEU A 86 -32.08 10.09 2.06
C LEU A 86 -32.63 8.76 1.52
N ALA A 87 -32.50 7.65 2.25
CA ALA A 87 -32.97 6.34 1.78
C ALA A 87 -34.48 6.28 1.50
N ASN A 88 -35.28 7.12 2.15
CA ASN A 88 -36.73 7.23 1.91
C ASN A 88 -37.09 7.90 0.57
N THR A 89 -36.13 8.49 -0.13
CA THR A 89 -36.33 9.13 -1.43
C THR A 89 -36.26 8.14 -2.60
N GLY A 90 -35.84 6.90 -2.33
CA GLY A 90 -35.56 5.90 -3.38
C GLY A 90 -34.25 6.14 -4.14
N LEU A 91 -33.45 7.14 -3.73
CA LEU A 91 -32.13 7.41 -4.30
C LEU A 91 -31.17 6.25 -4.00
N VAL A 92 -30.67 5.62 -5.05
CA VAL A 92 -29.50 4.74 -4.97
C VAL A 92 -28.27 5.62 -4.92
N TRP A 93 -27.46 5.49 -3.87
CA TRP A 93 -26.22 6.23 -3.74
C TRP A 93 -25.27 5.47 -2.82
N TYR A 94 -24.30 4.81 -3.44
CA TYR A 94 -23.15 4.22 -2.76
C TYR A 94 -21.93 5.09 -2.98
N ARG A 95 -21.04 5.13 -1.99
CA ARG A 95 -19.76 5.84 -2.10
C ARG A 95 -18.62 4.90 -1.79
N SER A 96 -17.67 4.83 -2.72
CA SER A 96 -16.34 4.27 -2.48
C SER A 96 -15.37 5.40 -2.17
N GLU A 97 -14.90 5.44 -0.93
CA GLU A 97 -14.01 6.49 -0.42
C GLU A 97 -12.70 5.87 0.04
N VAL A 98 -11.58 6.50 -0.32
CA VAL A 98 -10.24 6.08 0.12
C VAL A 98 -9.50 7.23 0.75
N GLU A 99 -9.13 7.02 2.01
CA GLU A 99 -8.28 7.90 2.80
C GLU A 99 -6.81 7.52 2.54
N LEU A 100 -6.05 8.48 1.99
CA LEU A 100 -4.63 8.34 1.66
C LEU A 100 -3.80 9.24 2.59
N LYS A 101 -2.92 8.65 3.39
CA LYS A 101 -2.09 9.37 4.38
C LYS A 101 -0.66 9.53 3.89
N LYS A 102 -0.01 10.64 4.26
CA LYS A 102 1.40 10.92 3.89
C LYS A 102 1.63 10.64 2.39
N TRP A 103 0.77 11.21 1.55
CA TRP A 103 0.66 10.90 0.13
C TRP A 103 1.30 11.98 -0.74
N ASN A 104 1.76 11.64 -1.94
CA ASN A 104 2.35 12.63 -2.84
C ASN A 104 1.28 13.64 -3.29
N VAL A 105 1.61 14.94 -3.25
CA VAL A 105 0.75 16.05 -3.71
C VAL A 105 0.32 15.90 -5.17
N ASP A 106 1.10 15.19 -5.99
CA ASP A 106 0.79 14.94 -7.40
C ASP A 106 -0.56 14.26 -7.60
N VAL A 107 -1.11 13.58 -6.60
CA VAL A 107 -2.48 13.05 -6.60
C VAL A 107 -3.53 14.07 -7.05
N LEU A 108 -3.30 15.36 -6.81
CA LEU A 108 -4.19 16.45 -7.21
C LEU A 108 -4.14 16.79 -8.71
N LEU A 109 -3.08 16.40 -9.42
CA LEU A 109 -2.92 16.66 -10.85
C LEU A 109 -3.87 15.79 -11.70
N ASN A 110 -4.14 14.57 -11.24
CA ASN A 110 -5.10 13.66 -11.86
C ASN A 110 -5.69 12.72 -10.81
N PRO A 111 -6.70 13.18 -10.04
CA PRO A 111 -7.31 12.38 -8.98
C PRO A 111 -7.92 11.06 -9.48
N ALA A 112 -8.59 11.08 -10.63
CA ALA A 112 -9.23 9.90 -11.21
C ALA A 112 -8.21 8.83 -11.64
N GLY A 113 -7.11 9.25 -12.26
CA GLY A 113 -6.00 8.36 -12.63
C GLY A 113 -5.24 7.85 -11.41
N ALA A 114 -5.10 8.68 -10.37
CA ALA A 114 -4.49 8.27 -9.11
C ALA A 114 -5.36 7.25 -8.37
N TYR A 115 -6.67 7.45 -8.33
CA TYR A 115 -7.65 6.50 -7.81
C TYR A 115 -7.53 5.16 -8.54
N ALA A 116 -7.61 5.15 -9.88
CA ALA A 116 -7.49 3.94 -10.70
C ALA A 116 -6.13 3.20 -10.55
N ALA A 117 -5.09 3.89 -10.08
CA ALA A 117 -3.77 3.30 -9.85
C ALA A 117 -3.59 2.67 -8.46
N LEU A 118 -4.58 2.78 -7.56
CA LEU A 118 -4.48 2.29 -6.18
C LEU A 118 -4.44 0.77 -6.09
N ASN A 119 -5.38 0.09 -6.73
CA ASN A 119 -5.52 -1.36 -6.73
C ASN A 119 -6.51 -1.79 -7.84
N ASP A 120 -6.75 -3.08 -7.98
CA ASP A 120 -7.61 -3.61 -9.04
C ASP A 120 -9.09 -3.27 -8.83
N PHE A 121 -9.54 -3.14 -7.57
CA PHE A 121 -10.87 -2.63 -7.24
C PHE A 121 -11.09 -1.19 -7.75
N ALA A 122 -10.11 -0.31 -7.53
CA ALA A 122 -10.22 1.07 -8.00
C ALA A 122 -10.13 1.16 -9.53
N ALA A 123 -9.35 0.27 -10.15
CA ALA A 123 -9.20 0.18 -11.60
C ALA A 123 -10.44 -0.41 -12.31
N SER A 124 -11.26 -1.21 -11.61
CA SER A 124 -12.53 -1.70 -12.17
C SER A 124 -13.63 -0.62 -12.16
N ILE A 125 -13.53 0.37 -11.27
CA ILE A 125 -14.47 1.50 -11.17
C ILE A 125 -14.09 2.64 -12.12
N SER A 126 -12.81 3.06 -12.11
CA SER A 126 -12.34 4.20 -12.88
C SER A 126 -11.52 3.76 -14.09
N THR A 127 -12.01 4.11 -15.28
CA THR A 127 -11.34 3.85 -16.57
C THR A 127 -10.25 4.89 -16.90
N ALA A 128 -10.01 5.85 -16.01
CA ALA A 128 -9.01 6.89 -16.22
C ALA A 128 -7.60 6.27 -16.37
N LYS A 129 -6.75 6.92 -17.17
CA LYS A 129 -5.36 6.50 -17.34
C LYS A 129 -4.66 6.50 -15.98
N LYS A 130 -4.21 5.31 -15.55
CA LYS A 130 -3.54 5.10 -14.26
C LYS A 130 -2.35 6.07 -14.10
N PHE A 131 -2.32 6.77 -12.98
CA PHE A 131 -1.28 7.73 -12.62
C PHE A 131 -0.75 7.40 -11.23
N ASN A 132 0.43 6.77 -11.16
CA ASN A 132 0.94 6.24 -9.90
C ASN A 132 1.52 7.34 -9.00
N THR A 133 0.85 7.60 -7.88
CA THR A 133 1.26 8.59 -6.87
C THR A 133 1.60 7.94 -5.52
N LYS A 134 1.68 6.60 -5.48
CA LYS A 134 2.03 5.84 -4.27
C LYS A 134 3.43 6.26 -3.78
N PRO A 135 3.60 6.57 -2.48
CA PRO A 135 4.91 6.87 -1.94
C PRO A 135 5.88 5.70 -2.11
N VAL A 136 7.01 5.97 -2.75
CA VAL A 136 8.10 4.98 -2.91
C VAL A 136 8.79 4.81 -1.55
N PRO A 137 8.91 3.58 -1.01
CA PRO A 137 9.59 3.35 0.26
C PRO A 137 11.10 3.56 0.13
N THR A 138 11.57 4.78 0.40
CA THR A 138 13.00 5.15 0.36
C THR A 138 13.85 4.35 1.36
N LYS A 139 13.29 4.03 2.53
CA LYS A 139 13.97 3.24 3.57
C LYS A 139 14.31 1.81 3.15
N ARG A 140 13.61 1.25 2.14
CA ARG A 140 13.87 -0.13 1.71
C ARG A 140 15.31 -0.28 1.22
N ALA A 141 15.81 0.73 0.51
CA ALA A 141 17.15 0.69 -0.03
C ALA A 141 18.23 0.63 1.06
N ALA A 142 18.11 1.50 2.06
CA ALA A 142 19.00 1.49 3.20
C ALA A 142 18.87 0.21 4.04
N LEU A 143 17.64 -0.30 4.22
CA LEU A 143 17.41 -1.53 4.98
C LEU A 143 18.00 -2.77 4.29
N ASP A 144 17.95 -2.85 2.96
CA ASP A 144 18.53 -3.98 2.22
C ASP A 144 20.07 -3.97 2.31
N LEU A 145 20.71 -2.79 2.28
CA LEU A 145 22.15 -2.65 2.52
C LEU A 145 22.53 -3.05 3.95
N LEU A 146 21.83 -2.49 4.95
CA LEU A 146 22.09 -2.79 6.36
C LEU A 146 21.86 -4.27 6.69
N ALA A 147 20.81 -4.88 6.14
CA ALA A 147 20.54 -6.30 6.29
C ALA A 147 21.66 -7.16 5.69
N SER A 148 22.16 -6.79 4.51
CA SER A 148 23.26 -7.50 3.85
C SER A 148 24.55 -7.45 4.70
N ALA A 149 24.91 -6.27 5.22
CA ALA A 149 26.04 -6.12 6.13
C ALA A 149 25.85 -6.92 7.42
N HIS A 150 24.63 -6.93 7.99
CA HIS A 150 24.31 -7.71 9.17
C HIS A 150 24.52 -9.21 8.96
N TRP A 151 24.00 -9.77 7.86
CA TRP A 151 24.16 -11.18 7.54
C TRP A 151 25.60 -11.55 7.21
N MET A 152 26.33 -10.70 6.49
CA MET A 152 27.75 -10.91 6.20
C MET A 152 28.57 -10.98 7.50
N ARG A 153 28.34 -10.07 8.45
CA ARG A 153 28.97 -10.11 9.76
C ARG A 153 28.63 -11.39 10.54
N ARG A 154 27.36 -11.81 10.51
CA ARG A 154 26.89 -12.98 11.26
C ARG A 154 27.42 -14.30 10.69
N GLN A 155 27.44 -14.45 9.37
CA GLN A 155 27.86 -15.69 8.70
C GLN A 155 29.38 -15.80 8.58
N TYR A 156 30.05 -14.69 8.24
CA TYR A 156 31.46 -14.72 7.84
C TYR A 156 32.39 -13.89 8.73
N GLY A 157 31.87 -13.11 9.69
CA GLY A 157 32.68 -12.18 10.48
C GLY A 157 33.82 -12.85 11.26
N LYS A 158 33.62 -14.06 11.78
CA LYS A 158 34.70 -14.82 12.45
C LYS A 158 35.83 -15.19 11.49
N ILE A 159 35.46 -15.67 10.30
CA ILE A 159 36.43 -16.06 9.26
C ILE A 159 37.17 -14.82 8.77
N LEU A 160 36.45 -13.72 8.55
CA LEU A 160 37.04 -12.44 8.16
C LEU A 160 38.08 -11.97 9.19
N ASN A 161 37.77 -12.07 10.49
CA ASN A 161 38.75 -11.74 11.54
C ASN A 161 40.00 -12.62 11.47
N SER A 162 39.84 -13.93 11.27
CA SER A 162 40.98 -14.85 11.12
C SER A 162 41.84 -14.54 9.90
N LEU A 163 41.23 -14.11 8.78
CA LEU A 163 41.97 -13.68 7.59
C LEU A 163 42.74 -12.38 7.83
N ILE A 164 42.13 -11.41 8.53
CA ILE A 164 42.82 -10.15 8.91
C ILE A 164 44.01 -10.44 9.82
N GLU A 165 43.86 -11.33 10.80
CA GLU A 165 44.95 -11.75 11.68
C GLU A 165 46.08 -12.46 10.91
N PHE A 166 45.71 -13.38 10.01
CA PHE A 166 46.67 -14.11 9.16
C PHE A 166 47.47 -13.19 8.24
N HIS A 167 46.84 -12.14 7.72
CA HIS A 167 47.49 -11.12 6.89
C HIS A 167 48.04 -9.94 7.69
N GLU A 168 48.27 -10.10 9.00
CA GLU A 168 48.91 -9.11 9.88
C GLU A 168 48.22 -7.73 9.87
N GLY A 169 46.90 -7.71 9.66
CA GLY A 169 46.11 -6.49 9.59
C GLY A 169 46.00 -5.85 8.20
N ASP A 170 46.56 -6.45 7.14
CA ASP A 170 46.40 -5.96 5.76
C ASP A 170 44.98 -6.24 5.23
N ILE A 171 44.12 -5.23 5.38
CA ILE A 171 42.71 -5.28 4.96
C ILE A 171 42.57 -5.32 3.43
N GLU A 172 43.45 -4.66 2.67
CA GLU A 172 43.32 -4.59 1.21
C GLU A 172 43.53 -5.96 0.58
N THR A 173 44.55 -6.68 1.02
CA THR A 173 44.81 -8.06 0.59
C THR A 173 43.65 -8.99 0.95
N VAL A 174 43.12 -8.88 2.18
CA VAL A 174 41.97 -9.68 2.62
C VAL A 174 40.73 -9.41 1.79
N VAL A 175 40.36 -8.14 1.59
CA VAL A 175 39.19 -7.77 0.79
C VAL A 175 39.39 -8.19 -0.67
N GLY A 176 40.56 -7.93 -1.24
CA GLY A 176 40.92 -8.34 -2.60
C GLY A 176 40.77 -9.85 -2.81
N SER A 177 41.13 -10.67 -1.81
CA SER A 177 40.97 -12.13 -1.86
C SER A 177 39.50 -12.60 -1.84
N LEU A 178 38.59 -11.78 -1.31
CA LEU A 178 37.17 -12.11 -1.16
C LEU A 178 36.31 -11.58 -2.32
N VAL A 179 36.78 -10.55 -3.03
CA VAL A 179 36.10 -10.00 -4.21
C VAL A 179 36.11 -11.05 -5.32
N ARG A 180 34.92 -11.36 -5.85
CA ARG A 180 34.76 -12.28 -6.98
C ARG A 180 34.73 -11.51 -8.29
N ASP A 181 35.26 -12.10 -9.35
CA ASP A 181 35.14 -11.55 -10.69
C ASP A 181 33.67 -11.56 -11.16
N GLY A 182 33.16 -10.38 -11.55
CA GLY A 182 31.81 -10.20 -12.07
C GLY A 182 31.12 -8.93 -11.57
N THR A 183 30.73 -8.05 -12.49
CA THR A 183 30.29 -6.66 -12.25
C THR A 183 28.83 -6.49 -11.82
N LYS A 184 28.11 -7.56 -11.44
CA LYS A 184 26.73 -7.37 -10.97
C LYS A 184 26.74 -6.86 -9.54
N PHE A 185 26.82 -5.54 -9.41
CA PHE A 185 26.43 -4.82 -8.20
C PHE A 185 25.04 -5.33 -7.80
N THR A 186 24.97 -6.03 -6.67
CA THR A 186 23.71 -6.60 -6.18
C THR A 186 22.73 -5.51 -5.75
N PHE A 187 23.23 -4.30 -5.49
CA PHE A 187 22.44 -3.13 -5.19
C PHE A 187 22.32 -2.25 -6.43
N PRO A 188 21.10 -1.86 -6.86
CA PRO A 188 20.91 -0.91 -7.96
C PRO A 188 21.67 0.41 -7.69
N ASP A 189 22.29 1.02 -8.70
CA ASP A 189 23.08 2.28 -8.56
C ASP A 189 22.32 3.42 -7.86
N THR A 190 20.99 3.41 -7.94
CA THR A 190 20.10 4.37 -7.24
C THR A 190 20.17 4.24 -5.72
N TYR A 191 20.59 3.09 -5.18
CA TYR A 191 20.76 2.86 -3.75
C TYR A 191 21.91 3.68 -3.18
N GLY A 192 23.01 3.87 -3.93
CA GLY A 192 24.15 4.65 -3.46
C GLY A 192 23.74 6.08 -3.11
N LYS A 193 23.08 6.78 -4.05
CA LYS A 193 22.57 8.14 -3.83
C LYS A 193 21.53 8.22 -2.71
N LEU A 194 20.66 7.22 -2.60
CA LEU A 194 19.64 7.16 -1.54
C LEU A 194 20.25 6.92 -0.15
N VAL A 195 21.24 6.03 -0.06
CA VAL A 195 21.93 5.70 1.18
C VAL A 195 22.74 6.90 1.66
N THR A 196 23.49 7.56 0.76
CA THR A 196 24.21 8.79 1.09
C THR A 196 23.25 9.87 1.59
N HIS A 197 22.14 10.10 0.88
CA HIS A 197 21.13 11.06 1.33
C HIS A 197 20.53 10.71 2.70
N ILE A 198 20.22 9.44 2.96
CA ILE A 198 19.69 8.97 4.26
C ILE A 198 20.72 9.09 5.39
N LEU A 199 22.02 8.96 5.11
CA LEU A 199 23.09 9.11 6.09
C LEU A 199 23.43 10.58 6.36
N GLU A 200 23.16 11.48 5.42
CA GLU A 200 23.42 12.92 5.52
C GLU A 200 22.25 13.71 6.16
N THR A 201 21.02 13.19 6.11
CA THR A 201 19.84 13.74 6.81
C THR A 201 19.57 13.08 8.14
#